data_AF-A0AA46Y8N0-F1
#
_entry.id   AF-A0AA46Y8N0-F1
#
_cell.length_a   1.000
_cell.length_b   1.000
_cell.length_c   1.000
_cell.angle_alpha   90.00
_cell.angle_beta   90.00
_cell.angle_gamma   90.00
#
_symmetry.space_group_name_H-M   'P 1'
#
loop_
_entity.id
_entity.type
_entity.pdbx_description
1 polymer ?
#
loop_
_entity_poly.entity_id
_entity_poly.type
_entity_poly.pdbx_seq_one_letter_code
_entity_poly.pdbx_strand_id
1 'polypeptide(L)' 'MAVKYRAGDVFAIPSDAGTYALCQVLWAPQGDYRKVIGFCVLEQQASEPTLGASPTRPLPVRDGDKDIR' A
#
# COMPACT_ATOMS: atom_id res chain seq x y z
N MET A 1 0.25 20.80 4.09
CA MET A 1 0.76 19.69 4.92
C MET A 1 1.52 18.75 4.00
N ALA A 2 2.79 18.41 4.26
CA ALA A 2 3.57 17.54 3.38
C ALA A 2 3.57 16.11 3.93
N VAL A 3 2.99 15.16 3.19
CA VAL A 3 3.03 13.73 3.54
C VAL A 3 4.46 13.24 3.40
N LYS A 4 4.98 12.58 4.44
CA LYS A 4 6.35 12.02 4.46
C LYS A 4 6.27 10.52 4.25
N TYR A 5 6.71 10.05 3.09
CA TYR A 5 6.73 8.63 2.76
C TYR A 5 8.02 7.95 3.25
N ARG A 6 7.90 6.71 3.70
CA ARG A 6 8.98 5.79 4.08
C ARG A 6 8.86 4.50 3.28
N ALA A 7 9.97 3.77 3.13
CA ALA A 7 9.92 2.42 2.55
C ALA A 7 8.97 1.54 3.38
N GLY A 8 8.08 0.82 2.68
CA GLY A 8 7.02 0.02 3.28
C GLY A 8 5.66 0.72 3.42
N ASP A 9 5.60 2.06 3.33
CA ASP A 9 4.33 2.79 3.37
C ASP A 9 3.41 2.37 2.23
N VAL A 10 2.12 2.27 2.52
CA VAL A 10 1.08 1.90 1.56
C VAL A 10 0.19 3.11 1.30
N PHE A 11 -0.13 3.35 0.03
CA PHE A 11 -0.99 4.44 -0.40
C PHE A 11 -1.84 4.03 -1.60
N ALA A 12 -2.90 4.79 -1.86
CA ALA A 12 -3.83 4.55 -2.96
C ALA A 12 -3.68 5.62 -4.03
N ILE A 13 -3.68 5.22 -5.31
CA ILE A 13 -3.72 6.13 -6.45
C ILE A 13 -5.04 5.89 -7.20
N PRO A 14 -5.89 6.91 -7.38
CA PRO A 14 -7.08 6.77 -8.22
C PRO A 14 -6.67 6.61 -9.69
N SER A 15 -7.41 5.78 -10.42
CA SER A 15 -7.29 5.61 -11.87
C SER A 15 -8.46 6.30 -12.58
N ASP A 16 -8.27 6.58 -13.88
CA ASP A 16 -9.28 7.21 -14.72
C ASP A 16 -10.57 6.37 -14.87
N ALA A 17 -10.51 5.06 -14.58
CA ALA A 17 -11.65 4.14 -14.64
C ALA A 17 -12.49 4.11 -13.36
N GLY A 18 -12.24 5.00 -12.39
CA GLY A 18 -12.92 5.00 -11.09
C GLY A 18 -12.47 3.87 -10.16
N THR A 19 -11.35 3.22 -10.47
CA THR A 19 -10.70 2.22 -9.64
C THR A 19 -9.51 2.82 -8.91
N TYR A 20 -8.96 2.10 -7.94
CA TYR A 20 -7.80 2.53 -7.15
C TYR A 20 -6.69 1.49 -7.25
N ALA A 21 -5.45 1.93 -7.43
CA ALA A 21 -4.28 1.08 -7.29
C ALA A 21 -3.72 1.23 -5.88
N LEU A 22 -3.61 0.12 -5.15
CA LEU A 22 -2.88 0.05 -3.90
C LEU A 22 -1.39 -0.12 -4.21
N CYS A 23 -0.58 0.79 -3.70
CA CYS A 23 0.84 0.84 -3.98
C CYS A 23 1.65 0.77 -2.68
N GLN A 24 2.79 0.07 -2.72
CA GLN A 24 3.76 0.10 -1.63
C GLN A 24 5.03 0.83 -2.07
N VAL A 25 5.50 1.75 -1.23
CA VAL A 25 6.77 2.45 -1.40
C VAL A 25 7.91 1.43 -1.23
N LEU A 26 8.65 1.17 -2.30
CA LEU A 26 9.83 0.30 -2.25
C LEU A 26 11.04 1.06 -1.69
N TRP A 27 11.19 2.32 -2.10
CA TRP A 27 12.31 3.14 -1.67
C TRP A 27 11.96 4.64 -1.67
N ALA A 28 12.39 5.32 -0.62
CA ALA A 28 12.31 6.76 -0.45
C ALA A 28 13.66 7.28 0.07
N PRO A 29 14.26 8.31 -0.57
CA PRO A 29 15.52 8.89 -0.12
C PRO A 29 15.34 9.58 1.24
N GLN A 30 16.28 9.36 2.16
CA GLN A 30 16.31 10.11 3.42
C GLN A 30 16.60 11.59 3.12
N GLY A 31 15.71 12.49 3.52
CA GLY A 31 15.91 13.94 3.46
C GLY A 31 15.18 14.67 2.33
N ASP A 32 14.71 13.99 1.27
CA ASP A 32 13.85 14.60 0.23
C ASP A 32 12.41 14.07 0.38
N TYR A 33 11.72 14.67 1.35
CA TYR A 33 10.42 14.25 1.93
C TYR A 33 9.23 14.23 0.96
N ARG A 34 9.42 14.62 -0.31
CA ARG A 34 8.34 14.79 -1.30
C ARG A 34 8.36 13.75 -2.44
N LYS A 35 9.35 12.85 -2.48
CA LYS A 35 9.55 11.96 -3.62
C LYS A 35 9.63 10.50 -3.21
N VAL A 36 8.62 9.73 -3.60
CA VAL A 36 8.77 8.28 -3.77
C VAL A 36 9.54 8.08 -5.08
N ILE A 37 10.68 7.39 -5.03
CA ILE A 37 11.49 7.15 -6.24
C ILE A 37 11.12 5.79 -6.88
N GLY A 38 10.54 4.88 -6.11
CA GLY A 38 9.96 3.65 -6.64
C GLY A 38 8.85 3.08 -5.75
N PHE A 39 7.80 2.60 -6.39
CA PHE A 39 6.70 1.86 -5.75
C PHE A 39 6.28 0.69 -6.65
N CYS A 40 5.67 -0.32 -6.04
CA CYS A 40 4.99 -1.41 -6.77
C CYS A 40 3.48 -1.32 -6.54
N VAL A 41 2.70 -1.78 -7.52
CA VAL A 41 1.26 -1.99 -7.36
C VAL A 41 1.05 -3.36 -6.72
N LEU A 42 0.34 -3.39 -5.60
CA LEU A 42 -0.04 -4.60 -4.89
C LEU A 42 -1.36 -5.17 -5.42
N GLU A 43 -2.36 -4.31 -5.61
CA GLU A 43 -3.73 -4.70 -5.97
C GLU A 43 -4.46 -3.54 -6.68
N GLN A 44 -5.45 -3.88 -7.52
CA GLN A 44 -6.44 -2.91 -8.02
C GLN A 44 -7.78 -3.13 -7.32
N GLN A 45 -8.37 -2.06 -6.79
CA GLN A 45 -9.63 -2.08 -6.06
C GLN A 45 -10.70 -1.27 -6.79
N ALA A 46 -11.93 -1.78 -6.80
CA ALA A 46 -13.08 -1.10 -7.44
C ALA A 46 -13.67 0.04 -6.58
N SER A 47 -13.20 0.21 -5.34
CA SER A 47 -13.68 1.21 -4.40
C SER A 47 -12.50 1.89 -3.71
N GLU A 48 -12.74 3.07 -3.13
CA GLU A 48 -11.72 3.79 -2.37
C GLU A 48 -11.27 2.96 -1.15
N PRO A 49 -9.96 2.74 -0.97
CA PRO A 49 -9.47 1.97 0.15
C PRO A 49 -9.81 2.67 1.46
N THR A 50 -10.53 1.98 2.34
CA THR A 50 -10.78 2.47 3.70
C THR A 50 -9.61 2.10 4.60
N LEU A 51 -9.15 3.06 5.41
CA LEU A 51 -8.21 2.78 6.49
C LEU A 51 -8.92 1.90 7.54
N GLY A 52 -8.76 0.59 7.40
CA GLY A 52 -9.19 -0.38 8.39
C GLY A 52 -8.41 -0.22 9.70
N ALA A 53 -8.96 -0.73 10.80
CA ALA A 53 -8.19 -0.87 12.02
C ALA A 53 -6.94 -1.71 11.72
N SER A 54 -5.75 -1.16 12.03
CA SER A 54 -4.51 -1.92 11.86
C SER A 54 -4.61 -3.18 12.72
N PRO A 55 -4.56 -4.38 12.11
CA PRO A 55 -4.68 -5.59 12.89
C PRO A 55 -3.47 -5.68 13.83
N THR A 56 -3.71 -5.95 15.11
CA THR A 56 -2.66 -6.08 16.14
C THR A 56 -1.74 -7.27 15.90
N ARG A 57 -2.05 -8.12 14.90
CA ARG A 57 -1.26 -9.27 14.47
C ARG A 57 -1.31 -9.36 12.93
N PRO A 58 -0.25 -9.86 12.27
CA PRO A 58 -0.30 -10.18 10.85
C PRO A 58 -1.50 -11.07 10.54
N LEU A 59 -2.22 -10.78 9.47
CA LEU A 59 -3.28 -11.67 8.99
C LEU A 59 -2.63 -12.95 8.47
N PRO A 60 -3.18 -14.14 8.81
CA PRO A 60 -2.68 -15.40 8.27
C PRO A 60 -2.85 -15.41 6.75
N VAL A 61 -1.77 -15.69 6.03
CA VAL A 61 -1.80 -15.88 4.58
C VAL A 61 -2.28 -17.31 4.31
N ARG A 62 -3.38 -17.44 3.57
CA ARG A 62 -3.94 -18.73 3.18
C ARG A 62 -3.61 -19.04 1.72
N ASP A 63 -3.17 -20.27 1.46
CA ASP A 63 -3.13 -20.90 0.14
C ASP A 63 -4.25 -21.94 0.07
N GLY A 64 -5.40 -21.53 -0.48
CA GLY A 64 -6.63 -22.32 -0.41
C GLY A 64 -7.09 -22.54 1.04
N ASP A 65 -7.27 -23.81 1.42
CA ASP A 65 -7.64 -24.22 2.78
C ASP A 65 -6.45 -24.41 3.74
N LYS A 66 -5.21 -24.09 3.31
CA LYS A 66 -4.01 -24.26 4.13
C LYS A 66 -3.41 -22.92 4.52
N ASP A 67 -3.09 -22.78 5.80
CA ASP A 67 -2.27 -21.66 6.27
C ASP A 67 -0.83 -21.85 5.79
N ILE A 68 -0.27 -20.83 5.14
CA ILE A 68 1.15 -20.78 4.79
C ILE A 68 1.87 -20.22 6.02
N ARG A 69 2.72 -21.05 6.65
CA ARG A 69 3.54 -20.66 7.81
C ARG A 69 4.93 -20.23 7.39
#